data_AF-A0A3M1F931-F1
#
_entry.id   AF-A0A3M1F931-F1
#
_cell.length_a   1.000
_cell.length_b   1.000
_cell.length_c   1.000
_cell.angle_alpha   90.00
_cell.angle_beta   90.00
_cell.angle_gamma   90.00
#
_symmetry.space_group_name_H-M   'P 1'
#
loop_
_entity.id
_entity.type
_entity.pdbx_description
1 polymer ?
#
loop_
_entity_poly.entity_id
_entity_poly.type
_entity_poly.pdbx_seq_one_letter_code
_entity_poly.pdbx_strand_id
1 'polypeptide(L)'
;MDRLALALATERSGGQKPTEEALRRARRDVLRHSIYGVDKDAFAVELCKVALWIHCAVPDLPLSFLDHRIQHGDSLVGWPLLDIPTEIPEEAYKVPSKVNSSRRPEDRRLKAFLRAAAACNREVLEELRGERFSFTPPMPDVAVDFPAILEEDERIPADVERKEAAYRAFLASEAYRRFEAAANLWAASFFWSPEAGAEAPTTADYRRALAGEIDAAQAEAARTLLAEFPAFHWPLRFPEIRARGGFDAIVGNPPWEQFESREQEWFAAHAPHIARLKGAERKRAIEALRESDPALYRRWKIYEALNQRMGDYVRACGRFTASGGKPNTYLLFAETAADMLREDLPAATRVAQAGGRAGILVKSALALDKSASALFNNLVEAGQVEEFHDFVNAFRRAPMFPAVAAVERFALLALRGEAATSEFRATVMNAGVDEAVSHAPQVFDAEVLTVLSPKTRTLTSFRRPEELAIALELHRRWPILDFEQGGENPWGLGYCTLFHSS
;
A
#
# COMPACT_ATOMS: atom_id res chain seq x y z
N MET A 1 6.99 9.84 17.30
CA MET A 1 6.92 11.29 17.59
C MET A 1 7.69 11.68 18.86
N ASP A 2 7.31 11.25 20.07
CA ASP A 2 7.97 11.73 21.30
C ASP A 2 9.48 11.43 21.37
N ARG A 3 9.93 10.29 20.83
CA ARG A 3 11.37 9.99 20.72
C ARG A 3 12.12 11.01 19.85
N LEU A 4 11.52 11.41 18.72
CA LEU A 4 12.09 12.45 17.86
C LEU A 4 12.10 13.81 18.55
N ALA A 5 11.02 14.15 19.27
CA ALA A 5 10.91 15.39 20.01
C ALA A 5 11.96 15.46 21.14
N LEU A 6 12.18 14.34 21.86
CA LEU A 6 13.20 14.26 22.89
C LEU A 6 14.61 14.43 22.31
N ALA A 7 14.91 13.76 21.20
CA ALA A 7 16.19 13.90 20.53
C ALA A 7 16.42 15.35 20.08
N LEU A 8 15.44 15.96 19.40
CA LEU A 8 15.49 17.35 18.94
C LEU A 8 15.64 18.35 20.11
N ALA A 9 14.89 18.15 21.20
CA ALA A 9 14.98 19.01 22.38
C ALA A 9 16.33 18.90 23.09
N THR A 10 16.89 17.68 23.17
CA THR A 10 18.20 17.42 23.77
C THR A 10 19.32 18.09 22.97
N GLU A 11 19.27 17.98 21.64
CA GLU A 11 20.22 18.65 20.75
C GLU A 11 20.17 20.17 20.91
N ARG A 12 18.97 20.76 20.91
CA ARG A 12 18.77 22.20 21.14
C ARG A 12 19.19 22.67 22.52
N SER A 13 19.26 21.76 23.50
CA SER A 13 19.71 22.03 24.87
C SER A 13 21.22 21.79 25.04
N GLY A 14 21.98 21.57 23.95
CA GLY A 14 23.42 21.33 24.00
C GLY A 14 23.79 20.03 24.74
N GLY A 15 22.94 19.00 24.65
CA GLY A 15 23.16 17.70 25.30
C GLY A 15 22.69 17.64 26.76
N GLN A 16 22.15 18.72 27.32
CA GLN A 16 21.54 18.71 28.64
C GLN A 16 20.11 18.14 28.61
N LYS A 17 19.61 17.71 29.78
CA LYS A 17 18.23 17.25 29.91
C LYS A 17 17.27 18.39 29.54
N PRO A 18 16.43 18.24 28.50
CA PRO A 18 15.57 19.32 28.03
C PRO A 18 14.50 19.67 29.07
N THR A 19 14.13 20.95 29.11
CA THR A 19 12.97 21.41 29.90
C THR A 19 11.67 20.93 29.25
N GLU A 20 10.58 20.89 30.03
CA GLU A 20 9.26 20.52 29.49
C GLU A 20 8.81 21.48 28.37
N GLU A 21 9.13 22.77 28.48
CA GLU A 21 8.84 23.76 27.45
C GLU A 21 9.62 23.49 26.15
N ALA A 22 10.91 23.16 26.25
CA ALA A 22 11.71 22.78 25.10
C ALA A 22 11.17 21.50 24.43
N LEU A 23 10.72 20.53 25.23
CA LEU A 23 10.12 19.30 24.73
C LEU A 23 8.79 19.54 24.02
N ARG A 24 7.92 20.41 24.57
CA ARG A 24 6.65 20.79 23.91
C ARG A 24 6.89 21.47 22.56
N ARG A 25 7.83 22.42 22.49
CA ARG A 25 8.23 23.05 21.22
C ARG A 25 8.80 22.04 20.23
N ALA A 26 9.65 21.14 20.70
CA ALA A 26 10.17 20.07 19.84
C ALA A 26 9.08 19.11 19.34
N ARG A 27 8.07 18.76 20.16
CA ARG A 27 6.91 17.95 19.70
C ARG A 27 6.15 18.68 18.59
N ARG A 28 5.87 19.96 18.77
CA ARG A 28 5.23 20.80 17.74
C ARG A 28 6.05 20.82 16.45
N ASP A 29 7.37 20.97 16.52
CA ASP A 29 8.23 21.01 15.34
C ASP A 29 8.27 19.66 14.62
N VAL A 30 8.36 18.56 15.36
CA VAL A 30 8.26 17.21 14.78
C VAL A 30 6.93 17.02 14.06
N LEU A 31 5.81 17.44 14.66
CA LEU A 31 4.50 17.39 14.00
C LEU A 31 4.50 18.20 12.68
N ARG A 32 5.10 19.39 12.68
CA ARG A 32 5.10 20.32 11.55
C ARG A 32 6.04 19.96 10.42
N HIS A 33 7.07 19.15 10.66
CA HIS A 33 8.10 18.87 9.66
C HIS A 33 8.25 17.39 9.32
N SER A 34 7.76 16.47 10.17
CA SER A 34 8.11 15.05 10.05
C SER A 34 6.92 14.09 10.09
N ILE A 35 5.74 14.53 10.54
CA ILE A 35 4.57 13.63 10.66
C ILE A 35 3.69 13.77 9.43
N TYR A 36 3.43 12.61 8.80
CA TYR A 36 2.54 12.43 7.67
C TYR A 36 1.59 11.27 7.95
N GLY A 37 0.40 11.31 7.38
CA GLY A 37 -0.60 10.27 7.58
C GLY A 37 -1.66 10.28 6.49
N VAL A 38 -2.18 9.10 6.19
CA VAL A 38 -3.27 8.91 5.23
C VAL A 38 -4.25 7.90 5.81
N ASP A 39 -5.55 8.20 5.71
CA ASP A 39 -6.61 7.26 6.05
C ASP A 39 -7.75 7.38 5.04
N LYS A 40 -8.39 6.24 4.73
CA LYS A 40 -9.53 6.17 3.83
C LYS A 40 -10.83 6.67 4.47
N ASP A 41 -10.88 6.80 5.79
CA ASP A 41 -12.00 7.37 6.53
C ASP A 41 -11.72 8.83 6.86
N ALA A 42 -12.50 9.73 6.25
CA ALA A 42 -12.42 11.16 6.50
C ALA A 42 -12.62 11.52 7.99
N PHE A 43 -13.42 10.75 8.74
CA PHE A 43 -13.59 10.99 10.18
C PHE A 43 -12.33 10.63 10.97
N ALA A 44 -11.65 9.54 10.62
CA ALA A 44 -10.38 9.14 11.23
C ALA A 44 -9.28 10.18 10.99
N VAL A 45 -9.24 10.79 9.80
CA VAL A 45 -8.33 11.91 9.48
C VAL A 45 -8.55 13.10 10.43
N GLU A 46 -9.79 13.53 10.62
CA GLU A 46 -10.09 14.67 11.50
C GLU A 46 -9.82 14.34 12.98
N LEU A 47 -10.17 13.13 13.43
CA LEU A 47 -9.85 12.67 14.78
C LEU A 47 -8.33 12.62 15.02
N CYS A 48 -7.56 12.18 14.02
CA CYS A 48 -6.11 12.18 14.07
C CYS A 48 -5.55 13.59 14.23
N LYS A 49 -6.02 14.56 13.42
CA LYS A 49 -5.61 15.98 13.54
C LYS A 49 -5.89 16.53 14.94
N VAL A 50 -7.07 16.29 15.50
CA VAL A 50 -7.43 16.72 16.86
C VAL A 50 -6.52 16.10 17.91
N ALA A 51 -6.25 14.80 17.83
CA ALA A 51 -5.34 14.11 18.76
C ALA A 51 -3.92 14.67 18.69
N LEU A 52 -3.41 14.93 17.48
CA LEU A 52 -2.09 15.53 17.27
C LEU A 52 -2.01 16.95 17.82
N TRP A 53 -3.05 17.77 17.62
CA TRP A 53 -3.12 19.12 18.19
C TRP A 53 -3.12 19.11 19.71
N ILE A 54 -3.90 18.23 20.35
CA ILE A 54 -3.92 18.11 21.82
C ILE A 54 -2.53 17.71 22.34
N HIS A 55 -1.89 16.73 21.70
CA HIS A 55 -0.58 16.22 22.14
C HIS A 55 0.56 17.22 21.91
N CYS A 56 0.48 18.06 20.87
CA CYS A 56 1.54 18.96 20.44
C CYS A 56 1.25 20.45 20.72
N ALA A 57 0.21 20.75 21.50
CA ALA A 57 -0.15 22.11 21.85
C ALA A 57 0.99 22.81 22.61
N VAL A 58 1.27 24.04 22.21
CA VAL A 58 2.22 24.94 22.89
C VAL A 58 1.43 26.18 23.31
N PRO A 59 1.51 26.62 24.57
CA PRO A 59 0.87 27.85 25.02
C PRO A 59 1.21 29.04 24.13
N ASP A 60 0.23 29.92 23.92
CA ASP A 60 0.36 31.16 23.15
C ASP A 60 0.71 31.02 21.65
N LEU A 61 0.75 29.79 21.12
CA LEU A 61 0.91 29.52 19.68
C LEU A 61 -0.38 28.97 19.06
N PRO A 62 -0.69 29.31 17.79
CA PRO A 62 -1.84 28.76 17.09
C PRO A 62 -1.68 27.26 16.83
N LEU A 63 -2.78 26.53 16.61
CA LEU A 63 -2.69 25.13 16.16
C LEU A 63 -2.05 25.05 14.77
N SER A 64 -1.19 24.06 14.54
CA SER A 64 -0.47 23.89 13.27
C SER A 64 -1.42 23.54 12.13
N PHE A 65 -1.15 24.01 10.91
CA PHE A 65 -1.91 23.61 9.73
C PHE A 65 -1.50 22.20 9.25
N LEU A 66 -2.44 21.25 9.23
CA LEU A 66 -2.15 19.82 9.00
C LEU A 66 -2.73 19.23 7.70
N ASP A 67 -3.51 19.98 6.91
CA ASP A 67 -4.28 19.41 5.78
C ASP A 67 -3.42 18.88 4.63
N HIS A 68 -2.18 19.36 4.50
CA HIS A 68 -1.21 18.85 3.52
C HIS A 68 -0.39 17.67 4.07
N ARG A 69 -0.54 17.30 5.35
CA ARG A 69 0.23 16.24 6.02
C ARG A 69 -0.61 15.04 6.43
N ILE A 70 -1.80 15.30 6.96
CA ILE A 70 -2.77 14.28 7.36
C ILE A 70 -3.94 14.35 6.38
N GLN A 71 -3.99 13.37 5.47
CA GLN A 71 -4.81 13.46 4.27
C GLN A 71 -5.80 12.30 4.15
N HIS A 72 -6.92 12.56 3.48
CA HIS A 72 -7.96 11.57 3.22
C HIS A 72 -7.73 10.87 1.87
N GLY A 73 -7.76 9.54 1.86
CA GLY A 73 -7.69 8.71 0.66
C GLY A 73 -7.28 7.26 0.94
N ASP A 74 -7.50 6.38 -0.02
CA ASP A 74 -7.01 5.01 0.01
C ASP A 74 -5.58 4.95 -0.52
N SER A 75 -4.62 4.83 0.41
CA SER A 75 -3.19 4.66 0.15
C SER A 75 -2.80 3.53 -0.82
N LEU A 76 -3.65 2.52 -0.99
CA LEU A 76 -3.38 1.37 -1.86
C LEU A 76 -3.84 1.60 -3.30
N VAL A 77 -4.63 2.65 -3.57
CA VAL A 77 -5.19 2.94 -4.89
C VAL A 77 -4.75 4.30 -5.39
N GLY A 78 -4.33 4.38 -6.66
CA GLY A 78 -3.79 5.60 -7.25
C GLY A 78 -2.32 5.43 -7.61
N TRP A 79 -1.69 6.53 -8.03
CA TRP A 79 -0.30 6.49 -8.45
C TRP A 79 0.63 6.22 -7.26
N PRO A 80 1.61 5.31 -7.39
CA PRO A 80 2.67 5.15 -6.41
C PRO A 80 3.54 6.40 -6.33
N LEU A 81 4.27 6.55 -5.22
CA LEU A 81 5.01 7.77 -4.89
C LEU A 81 6.12 8.10 -5.88
N LEU A 82 6.87 7.09 -6.32
CA LEU A 82 8.06 7.27 -7.17
C LEU A 82 7.78 6.87 -8.62
N ASP A 83 7.16 5.71 -8.84
CA ASP A 83 7.00 5.10 -10.17
C ASP A 83 5.67 5.41 -10.85
N ILE A 84 5.52 6.63 -11.37
CA ILE A 84 4.29 7.02 -12.05
C ILE A 84 4.05 6.14 -13.29
N PRO A 85 2.87 5.48 -13.39
CA PRO A 85 2.53 4.65 -14.53
C PRO A 85 2.56 5.43 -15.84
N THR A 86 3.15 4.82 -16.87
CA THR A 86 3.27 5.42 -18.22
C THR A 86 2.16 4.99 -19.19
N GLU A 87 1.35 4.01 -18.78
CA GLU A 87 0.27 3.43 -19.57
C GLU A 87 -0.85 2.86 -18.71
N ILE A 88 -2.02 2.65 -19.33
CA ILE A 88 -3.10 1.86 -18.74
C ILE A 88 -2.89 0.41 -19.18
N PRO A 89 -2.65 -0.53 -18.26
CA PRO A 89 -2.44 -1.93 -18.62
C PRO A 89 -3.72 -2.52 -19.21
N GLU A 90 -3.60 -3.48 -20.14
CA GLU A 90 -4.76 -4.16 -20.73
C GLU A 90 -5.62 -4.82 -19.63
N GLU A 91 -4.97 -5.32 -18.59
CA GLU A 91 -5.57 -5.97 -17.43
C GLU A 91 -6.51 -5.06 -16.64
N ALA A 92 -6.44 -3.72 -16.80
CA ALA A 92 -7.40 -2.78 -16.23
C ALA A 92 -8.84 -3.08 -16.71
N TYR A 93 -8.96 -3.60 -17.94
CA TYR A 93 -10.23 -3.97 -18.58
C TYR A 93 -10.52 -5.47 -18.53
N LYS A 94 -9.82 -6.21 -17.69
CA LYS A 94 -10.07 -7.65 -17.52
C LYS A 94 -11.48 -7.89 -17.00
N VAL A 95 -12.19 -8.81 -17.63
CA VAL A 95 -13.51 -9.25 -17.18
C VAL A 95 -13.36 -10.03 -15.86
N PRO A 96 -14.02 -9.61 -14.76
CA PRO A 96 -13.89 -10.32 -13.49
C PRO A 96 -14.40 -11.75 -13.57
N SER A 97 -13.74 -12.67 -12.87
CA SER A 97 -14.04 -14.12 -12.92
C SER A 97 -15.44 -14.48 -12.41
N LYS A 98 -16.04 -13.64 -11.56
CA LYS A 98 -17.37 -13.84 -10.99
C LYS A 98 -18.53 -13.38 -11.88
N VAL A 99 -18.25 -12.72 -13.01
CA VAL A 99 -19.28 -12.26 -13.96
C VAL A 99 -19.96 -13.46 -14.62
N ASN A 100 -21.25 -13.65 -14.39
CA ASN A 100 -22.02 -14.77 -14.94
C ASN A 100 -22.90 -14.31 -16.12
N SER A 101 -22.26 -14.11 -17.26
CA SER A 101 -22.90 -13.65 -18.50
C SER A 101 -23.98 -14.59 -19.07
N SER A 102 -24.09 -15.82 -18.53
CA SER A 102 -25.13 -16.78 -18.94
C SER A 102 -26.48 -16.54 -18.26
N ARG A 103 -26.48 -15.99 -17.04
CA ARG A 103 -27.69 -15.82 -16.22
C ARG A 103 -28.21 -14.39 -16.12
N ARG A 104 -27.35 -13.38 -16.29
CA ARG A 104 -27.71 -11.97 -16.07
C ARG A 104 -27.44 -11.10 -17.31
N PRO A 105 -28.42 -10.35 -17.84
CA PRO A 105 -28.21 -9.44 -18.97
C PRO A 105 -27.18 -8.33 -18.69
N GLU A 106 -27.16 -7.79 -17.47
CA GLU A 106 -26.20 -6.78 -17.00
C GLU A 106 -24.74 -7.27 -17.09
N ASP A 107 -24.46 -8.49 -16.63
CA ASP A 107 -23.15 -9.14 -16.72
C ASP A 107 -22.69 -9.34 -18.17
N ARG A 108 -23.62 -9.60 -19.09
CA ARG A 108 -23.31 -9.74 -20.51
C ARG A 108 -22.91 -8.39 -21.12
N ARG A 109 -23.61 -7.31 -20.75
CA ARG A 109 -23.28 -5.95 -21.18
C ARG A 109 -21.91 -5.52 -20.66
N LEU A 110 -21.63 -5.73 -19.37
CA LEU A 110 -20.33 -5.44 -18.77
C LEU A 110 -19.20 -6.21 -19.45
N LYS A 111 -19.38 -7.51 -19.67
CA LYS A 111 -18.38 -8.36 -20.34
C LYS A 111 -18.09 -7.90 -21.77
N ALA A 112 -19.11 -7.55 -22.55
CA ALA A 112 -18.92 -7.06 -23.92
C ALA A 112 -18.19 -5.72 -23.94
N PHE A 113 -18.58 -4.80 -23.04
CA PHE A 113 -17.94 -3.49 -22.89
C PHE A 113 -16.46 -3.60 -22.53
N LEU A 114 -16.13 -4.37 -21.48
CA LEU A 114 -14.75 -4.54 -21.02
C LEU A 114 -13.85 -5.20 -22.08
N ARG A 115 -14.38 -6.14 -22.87
CA ARG A 115 -13.64 -6.74 -23.99
C ARG A 115 -13.35 -5.75 -25.11
N ALA A 116 -14.32 -4.90 -25.43
CA ALA A 116 -14.12 -3.84 -26.44
C ALA A 116 -13.09 -2.82 -25.96
N ALA A 117 -13.17 -2.40 -24.69
CA ALA A 117 -12.19 -1.50 -24.07
C ALA A 117 -10.77 -2.11 -24.07
N ALA A 118 -10.64 -3.39 -23.67
CA ALA A 118 -9.36 -4.10 -23.72
C ALA A 118 -8.78 -4.19 -25.13
N ALA A 119 -9.61 -4.49 -26.13
CA ALA A 119 -9.18 -4.56 -27.52
C ALA A 119 -8.69 -3.20 -28.05
N CYS A 120 -9.45 -2.13 -27.81
CA CYS A 120 -9.08 -0.77 -28.22
C CYS A 120 -7.78 -0.31 -27.55
N ASN A 121 -7.61 -0.55 -26.24
CA ASN A 121 -6.37 -0.21 -25.56
C ASN A 121 -5.19 -1.05 -26.05
N ARG A 122 -5.39 -2.33 -26.39
CA ARG A 122 -4.33 -3.20 -26.94
C ARG A 122 -3.85 -2.70 -28.29
N GLU A 123 -4.75 -2.30 -29.19
CA GLU A 123 -4.38 -1.71 -30.49
C GLU A 123 -3.48 -0.48 -30.29
N VAL A 124 -3.85 0.41 -29.36
CA VAL A 124 -3.03 1.59 -29.00
C VAL A 124 -1.66 1.17 -28.43
N LEU A 125 -1.60 0.19 -27.54
CA LEU A 125 -0.34 -0.31 -26.99
C LEU A 125 0.56 -0.94 -28.07
N GLU A 126 -0.03 -1.70 -29.00
CA GLU A 126 0.68 -2.30 -30.14
C GLU A 126 1.21 -1.22 -31.09
N GLU A 127 0.46 -0.15 -31.34
CA GLU A 127 0.93 1.01 -32.14
C GLU A 127 2.07 1.76 -31.44
N LEU A 128 2.00 1.94 -30.12
CA LEU A 128 3.05 2.60 -29.34
C LEU A 128 4.33 1.77 -29.24
N ARG A 129 4.22 0.44 -29.24
CA ARG A 129 5.35 -0.51 -29.13
C ARG A 129 5.91 -0.94 -30.50
N GLY A 130 5.07 -0.92 -31.54
CA GLY A 130 5.37 -1.36 -32.89
C GLY A 130 5.94 -0.24 -33.76
N GLU A 131 7.27 -0.08 -33.74
CA GLU A 131 8.00 0.88 -34.55
C GLU A 131 7.77 0.71 -36.07
N ARG A 132 6.89 1.53 -36.64
CA ARG A 132 7.03 2.04 -38.03
C ARG A 132 6.85 3.55 -37.99
N PHE A 133 7.93 4.27 -37.71
CA PHE A 133 8.06 5.74 -37.82
C PHE A 133 7.25 6.63 -36.84
N SER A 134 7.29 6.40 -35.52
CA SER A 134 6.76 7.41 -34.59
C SER A 134 7.65 7.69 -33.38
N PHE A 135 7.95 8.97 -33.21
CA PHE A 135 8.45 9.58 -31.99
C PHE A 135 7.38 9.40 -30.92
N THR A 136 7.53 8.41 -30.04
CA THR A 136 6.73 8.38 -28.81
C THR A 136 7.11 9.62 -28.01
N PRO A 137 6.21 10.59 -27.80
CA PRO A 137 6.55 11.78 -27.03
C PRO A 137 7.02 11.34 -25.64
N PRO A 138 8.13 11.88 -25.13
CA PRO A 138 8.54 11.59 -23.77
C PRO A 138 7.40 11.97 -22.82
N MET A 139 7.21 11.14 -21.80
CA MET A 139 6.20 11.40 -20.78
C MET A 139 6.47 12.79 -20.15
N PRO A 140 5.43 13.62 -19.97
CA PRO A 140 5.59 14.89 -19.26
C PRO A 140 6.16 14.62 -17.87
N ASP A 141 7.13 15.42 -17.44
CA ASP A 141 7.57 15.38 -16.05
C ASP A 141 6.40 15.81 -15.16
N VAL A 142 5.98 14.92 -14.25
CA VAL A 142 4.89 15.18 -13.33
C VAL A 142 5.46 15.99 -12.17
N ALA A 143 5.59 17.29 -12.38
CA ALA A 143 6.07 18.23 -11.38
C ALA A 143 4.95 19.20 -10.99
N VAL A 144 4.73 19.35 -9.70
CA VAL A 144 3.82 20.36 -9.13
C VAL A 144 4.62 21.27 -8.20
N ASP A 145 4.40 22.57 -8.31
CA ASP A 145 5.10 23.57 -7.51
C ASP A 145 4.51 23.62 -6.09
N PHE A 146 5.12 22.89 -5.17
CA PHE A 146 4.67 22.82 -3.78
C PHE A 146 5.02 24.11 -3.02
N PRO A 147 4.04 24.86 -2.47
CA PRO A 147 4.33 26.17 -1.89
C PRO A 147 5.26 26.10 -0.67
N ALA A 148 6.42 26.75 -0.77
CA ALA A 148 7.42 26.80 0.32
C ALA A 148 6.86 27.33 1.65
N ILE A 149 5.85 28.21 1.60
CA ILE A 149 5.16 28.73 2.78
C ILE A 149 4.54 27.62 3.65
N LEU A 150 4.22 26.45 3.08
CA LEU A 150 3.68 25.32 3.84
C LEU A 150 4.71 24.71 4.80
N GLU A 151 6.01 24.91 4.56
CA GLU A 151 7.10 24.49 5.44
C GLU A 151 7.55 25.56 6.44
N GLU A 152 7.03 26.80 6.34
CA GLU A 152 7.39 27.90 7.25
C GLU A 152 6.79 27.74 8.66
N ASP A 153 7.29 28.50 9.63
CA ASP A 153 6.77 28.49 11.00
C ASP A 153 5.44 29.26 11.13
N GLU A 154 4.49 28.72 11.90
CA GLU A 154 3.29 29.43 12.35
C GLU A 154 3.49 29.97 13.78
N ARG A 155 3.57 31.29 13.90
CA ARG A 155 3.75 32.02 15.15
C ARG A 155 2.46 32.73 15.58
N ILE A 156 1.64 33.13 14.61
CA ILE A 156 0.34 33.80 14.83
C ILE A 156 -0.77 33.15 14.00
N PRO A 157 -2.06 33.28 14.37
CA PRO A 157 -3.17 32.70 13.61
C PRO A 157 -3.16 33.07 12.12
N ALA A 158 -2.75 34.30 11.77
CA ALA A 158 -2.64 34.74 10.39
C ALA A 158 -1.64 33.89 9.55
N ASP A 159 -0.65 33.25 10.16
CA ASP A 159 0.27 32.35 9.46
C ASP A 159 -0.45 31.07 9.02
N VAL A 160 -1.36 30.56 9.86
CA VAL A 160 -2.19 29.39 9.57
C VAL A 160 -3.12 29.70 8.39
N GLU A 161 -3.78 30.86 8.42
CA GLU A 161 -4.65 31.32 7.33
C GLU A 161 -3.89 31.48 6.01
N ARG A 162 -2.65 32.01 6.05
CA ARG A 162 -1.78 32.11 4.87
C ARG A 162 -1.43 30.74 4.31
N LYS A 163 -1.10 29.76 5.16
CA LYS A 163 -0.84 28.37 4.73
C LYS A 163 -2.07 27.72 4.12
N GLU A 164 -3.24 27.88 4.76
CA GLU A 164 -4.50 27.34 4.24
C GLU A 164 -4.83 27.93 2.85
N ALA A 165 -4.69 29.25 2.70
CA ALA A 165 -4.90 29.92 1.42
C ALA A 165 -3.90 29.45 0.34
N ALA A 166 -2.62 29.30 0.69
CA ALA A 166 -1.59 28.81 -0.22
C ALA A 166 -1.85 27.36 -0.65
N TYR A 167 -2.26 26.49 0.28
CA TYR A 167 -2.60 25.10 -0.05
C TYR A 167 -3.85 25.02 -0.94
N ARG A 168 -4.87 25.84 -0.65
CA ARG A 168 -6.06 25.93 -1.50
C ARG A 168 -5.71 26.41 -2.92
N ALA A 169 -4.83 27.39 -3.04
CA ALA A 169 -4.34 27.87 -4.33
C ALA A 169 -3.52 26.80 -5.08
N PHE A 170 -2.69 26.03 -4.36
CA PHE A 170 -1.95 24.90 -4.91
C PHE A 170 -2.88 23.83 -5.51
N LEU A 171 -3.90 23.40 -4.76
CA LEU A 171 -4.90 22.44 -5.24
C LEU A 171 -5.72 22.98 -6.43
N ALA A 172 -5.93 24.31 -6.49
CA ALA A 172 -6.61 24.97 -7.60
C ALA A 172 -5.71 25.27 -8.80
N SER A 173 -4.39 25.02 -8.70
CA SER A 173 -3.44 25.31 -9.78
C SER A 173 -3.75 24.48 -11.03
N GLU A 174 -3.39 25.01 -12.20
CA GLU A 174 -3.58 24.31 -13.47
C GLU A 174 -2.80 22.99 -13.51
N ALA A 175 -1.54 22.99 -13.06
CA ALA A 175 -0.70 21.81 -13.00
C ALA A 175 -1.29 20.72 -12.10
N TYR A 176 -1.70 21.06 -10.86
CA TYR A 176 -2.29 20.09 -9.94
C TYR A 176 -3.58 19.48 -10.52
N ARG A 177 -4.51 20.30 -11.00
CA ARG A 177 -5.78 19.80 -11.57
C ARG A 177 -5.59 18.93 -12.81
N ARG A 178 -4.64 19.30 -13.68
CA ARG A 178 -4.26 18.50 -14.85
C ARG A 178 -3.78 17.11 -14.44
N PHE A 179 -2.79 17.03 -13.55
CA PHE A 179 -2.23 15.75 -13.15
C PHE A 179 -3.19 14.94 -12.28
N GLU A 180 -4.00 15.58 -11.43
CA GLU A 180 -5.06 14.90 -10.68
C GLU A 180 -6.09 14.29 -11.62
N ALA A 181 -6.47 14.98 -12.70
CA ALA A 181 -7.39 14.44 -13.69
C ALA A 181 -6.79 13.26 -14.47
N ALA A 182 -5.52 13.33 -14.86
CA ALA A 182 -4.81 12.21 -15.49
C ALA A 182 -4.68 11.00 -14.54
N ALA A 183 -4.34 11.25 -13.27
CA ALA A 183 -4.18 10.21 -12.26
C ALA A 183 -5.51 9.53 -11.92
N ASN A 184 -6.59 10.31 -11.82
CA ASN A 184 -7.95 9.80 -11.68
C ASN A 184 -8.35 8.95 -12.88
N LEU A 185 -8.00 9.36 -14.10
CA LEU A 185 -8.31 8.60 -15.32
C LEU A 185 -7.63 7.23 -15.29
N TRP A 186 -6.35 7.18 -14.91
CA TRP A 186 -5.63 5.92 -14.76
C TRP A 186 -6.24 5.04 -13.68
N ALA A 187 -6.49 5.57 -12.48
CA ALA A 187 -7.02 4.77 -11.37
C ALA A 187 -8.44 4.26 -11.66
N ALA A 188 -9.29 5.10 -12.28
CA ALA A 188 -10.66 4.74 -12.62
C ALA A 188 -10.75 3.68 -13.73
N SER A 189 -9.73 3.54 -14.59
CA SER A 189 -9.73 2.56 -15.70
C SER A 189 -9.97 1.12 -15.21
N PHE A 190 -9.36 0.76 -14.07
CA PHE A 190 -9.50 -0.55 -13.42
C PHE A 190 -10.89 -0.85 -12.88
N PHE A 191 -11.76 0.15 -12.91
CA PHE A 191 -13.09 0.14 -12.35
C PHE A 191 -14.17 0.54 -13.36
N TRP A 192 -13.77 0.88 -14.58
CA TRP A 192 -14.67 1.40 -15.61
C TRP A 192 -15.76 0.41 -16.00
N SER A 193 -16.96 0.91 -16.25
CA SER A 193 -18.12 0.09 -16.62
C SER A 193 -19.07 0.88 -17.53
N PRO A 194 -20.07 0.23 -18.16
CA PRO A 194 -21.08 0.92 -18.98
C PRO A 194 -21.84 2.02 -18.23
N GLU A 195 -21.96 1.91 -16.90
CA GLU A 195 -22.64 2.86 -16.03
C GLU A 195 -21.87 4.18 -15.86
N ALA A 196 -20.57 4.19 -16.19
CA ALA A 196 -19.75 5.40 -16.21
C ALA A 196 -20.24 6.42 -17.25
N GLY A 197 -20.99 5.98 -18.26
CA GLY A 197 -21.61 6.88 -19.25
C GLY A 197 -20.65 7.52 -20.25
N ALA A 198 -19.37 7.10 -20.25
CA ALA A 198 -18.32 7.54 -21.16
C ALA A 198 -17.54 6.34 -21.69
N GLU A 199 -16.89 6.52 -22.84
CA GLU A 199 -15.97 5.53 -23.41
C GLU A 199 -14.82 5.26 -22.45
N ALA A 200 -14.37 4.00 -22.38
CA ALA A 200 -13.26 3.62 -21.52
C ALA A 200 -11.94 4.23 -22.02
N PRO A 201 -11.13 4.84 -21.15
CA PRO A 201 -9.91 5.52 -21.58
C PRO A 201 -8.83 4.57 -22.09
N THR A 202 -8.18 4.91 -23.18
CA THR A 202 -7.00 4.19 -23.67
C THR A 202 -5.71 4.77 -23.07
N THR A 203 -4.60 4.07 -23.29
CA THR A 203 -3.27 4.60 -22.98
C THR A 203 -2.97 5.92 -23.70
N ALA A 204 -3.50 6.11 -24.92
CA ALA A 204 -3.37 7.37 -25.64
C ALA A 204 -4.13 8.50 -24.92
N ASP A 205 -5.36 8.25 -24.47
CA ASP A 205 -6.14 9.22 -23.69
C ASP A 205 -5.45 9.60 -22.40
N TYR A 206 -4.88 8.62 -21.70
CA TYR A 206 -4.09 8.85 -20.49
C TYR A 206 -2.86 9.74 -20.75
N ARG A 207 -2.09 9.46 -21.81
CA ARG A 207 -0.93 10.28 -22.19
C ARG A 207 -1.32 11.69 -22.63
N ARG A 208 -2.46 11.86 -23.30
CA ARG A 208 -3.02 13.17 -23.64
C ARG A 208 -3.48 13.94 -22.40
N ALA A 209 -4.13 13.27 -21.45
CA ALA A 209 -4.52 13.86 -20.17
C ALA A 209 -3.29 14.34 -19.39
N LEU A 210 -2.22 13.54 -19.37
CA LEU A 210 -0.92 13.95 -18.82
C LEU A 210 -0.34 15.17 -19.54
N ALA A 211 -0.59 15.33 -20.84
CA ALA A 211 -0.21 16.50 -21.65
C ALA A 211 -1.14 17.73 -21.45
N GLY A 212 -2.24 17.59 -20.71
CA GLY A 212 -3.22 18.65 -20.46
C GLY A 212 -4.45 18.61 -21.36
N GLU A 213 -4.51 17.64 -22.28
CA GLU A 213 -5.64 17.41 -23.18
C GLU A 213 -6.51 16.27 -22.65
N ILE A 214 -7.43 16.57 -21.73
CA ILE A 214 -8.34 15.57 -21.18
C ILE A 214 -9.75 15.69 -21.79
N ASP A 215 -10.34 14.54 -22.15
CA ASP A 215 -11.75 14.48 -22.50
C ASP A 215 -12.63 14.76 -21.28
N ALA A 216 -13.57 15.69 -21.41
CA ALA A 216 -14.39 16.15 -20.28
C ALA A 216 -15.35 15.06 -19.77
N ALA A 217 -15.85 14.19 -20.66
CA ALA A 217 -16.76 13.12 -20.28
C ALA A 217 -16.01 12.02 -19.52
N GLN A 218 -14.82 11.63 -19.99
CA GLN A 218 -13.92 10.72 -19.28
C GLN A 218 -13.48 11.29 -17.92
N ALA A 219 -13.12 12.57 -17.85
CA ALA A 219 -12.74 13.21 -16.61
C ALA A 219 -13.87 13.19 -15.56
N GLU A 220 -15.10 13.47 -15.98
CA GLU A 220 -16.27 13.44 -15.09
C GLU A 220 -16.66 12.02 -14.67
N ALA A 221 -16.59 11.06 -15.60
CA ALA A 221 -16.80 9.65 -15.30
C ALA A 221 -15.78 9.11 -14.29
N ALA A 222 -14.49 9.46 -14.45
CA ALA A 222 -13.44 9.09 -13.51
C ALA A 222 -13.67 9.70 -12.12
N ARG A 223 -14.01 10.99 -12.03
CA ARG A 223 -14.36 11.66 -10.76
C ARG A 223 -15.55 10.98 -10.08
N THR A 224 -16.58 10.64 -10.84
CA THR A 224 -17.78 9.99 -10.30
C THR A 224 -17.48 8.60 -9.77
N LEU A 225 -16.68 7.81 -10.48
CA LEU A 225 -16.28 6.48 -10.03
C LEU A 225 -15.43 6.53 -8.75
N LEU A 226 -14.50 7.46 -8.68
CA LEU A 226 -13.58 7.60 -7.54
C LEU A 226 -14.19 8.38 -6.35
N ALA A 227 -15.38 8.96 -6.49
CA ALA A 227 -16.07 9.63 -5.38
C ALA A 227 -16.37 8.67 -4.20
N GLU A 228 -16.67 7.39 -4.50
CA GLU A 228 -16.88 6.34 -3.50
C GLU A 228 -15.59 5.61 -3.10
N PHE A 229 -14.49 5.90 -3.78
CA PHE A 229 -13.22 5.22 -3.63
C PHE A 229 -12.09 6.23 -3.83
N PRO A 230 -11.77 7.02 -2.80
CA PRO A 230 -10.90 8.18 -2.92
C PRO A 230 -9.47 7.73 -3.17
N ALA A 231 -9.08 7.57 -4.44
CA ALA A 231 -7.72 7.19 -4.79
C ALA A 231 -6.71 8.20 -4.25
N PHE A 232 -5.62 7.71 -3.66
CA PHE A 232 -4.54 8.53 -3.16
C PHE A 232 -3.37 8.54 -4.15
N HIS A 233 -3.27 9.61 -4.93
CA HIS A 233 -2.18 9.81 -5.88
C HIS A 233 -0.94 10.38 -5.17
N TRP A 234 -0.12 9.49 -4.59
CA TRP A 234 1.02 9.83 -3.74
C TRP A 234 1.91 10.98 -4.25
N PRO A 235 2.30 11.03 -5.54
CA PRO A 235 3.14 12.12 -6.08
C PRO A 235 2.53 13.51 -5.99
N LEU A 236 1.19 13.60 -6.03
CA LEU A 236 0.45 14.86 -6.02
C LEU A 236 0.10 15.28 -4.59
N ARG A 237 -0.10 14.30 -3.71
CA ARG A 237 -0.50 14.54 -2.33
C ARG A 237 0.71 14.84 -1.43
N PHE A 238 1.86 14.21 -1.68
CA PHE A 238 3.12 14.46 -0.98
C PHE A 238 4.28 14.75 -1.96
N PRO A 239 4.17 15.82 -2.79
CA PRO A 239 5.16 16.15 -3.81
C PRO A 239 6.54 16.46 -3.22
N GLU A 240 6.60 17.03 -2.02
CA GLU A 240 7.85 17.34 -1.31
C GLU A 240 8.58 16.09 -0.83
N ILE A 241 7.84 15.01 -0.51
CA ILE A 241 8.44 13.72 -0.14
C ILE A 241 8.98 13.02 -1.39
N ARG A 242 8.22 13.06 -2.50
CA ARG A 242 8.69 12.57 -3.79
C ARG A 242 9.97 13.28 -4.23
N ALA A 243 10.03 14.62 -4.11
CA ALA A 243 11.21 15.40 -4.45
C ALA A 243 12.45 15.01 -3.62
N ARG A 244 12.25 14.45 -2.41
CA ARG A 244 13.30 13.91 -1.54
C ARG A 244 13.62 12.43 -1.80
N GLY A 245 13.00 11.82 -2.81
CA GLY A 245 13.19 10.41 -3.14
C GLY A 245 12.54 9.44 -2.15
N GLY A 246 11.56 9.88 -1.35
CA GLY A 246 10.86 9.02 -0.39
C GLY A 246 11.02 9.43 1.07
N PHE A 247 10.41 8.65 1.95
CA PHE A 247 10.40 8.84 3.39
C PHE A 247 11.70 8.36 4.05
N ASP A 248 12.15 9.11 5.05
CA ASP A 248 13.24 8.71 5.96
C ASP A 248 12.80 7.60 6.94
N ALA A 249 11.54 7.64 7.37
CA ALA A 249 11.01 6.73 8.37
C ALA A 249 9.52 6.46 8.15
N ILE A 250 9.13 5.19 8.17
CA ILE A 250 7.72 4.74 8.15
C ILE A 250 7.48 3.85 9.37
N VAL A 251 6.36 4.05 10.06
CA VAL A 251 5.93 3.20 11.18
C VAL A 251 4.47 2.86 11.00
N GLY A 252 4.11 1.58 11.11
CA GLY A 252 2.75 1.15 10.80
C GLY A 252 2.31 -0.13 11.51
N ASN A 253 1.00 -0.21 11.75
CA ASN A 253 0.29 -1.44 12.11
C ASN A 253 -0.82 -1.65 11.07
N PRO A 254 -0.48 -2.18 9.89
CA PRO A 254 -1.44 -2.35 8.80
C PRO A 254 -2.62 -3.27 9.16
N PRO A 255 -3.77 -3.12 8.49
CA PRO A 255 -4.91 -4.00 8.66
C PRO A 255 -4.60 -5.44 8.19
N TRP A 256 -5.33 -6.40 8.77
CA TRP A 256 -5.08 -7.85 8.63
C TRP A 256 -6.04 -8.56 7.67
N GLU A 257 -6.78 -7.79 6.90
CA GLU A 257 -8.05 -8.19 6.30
C GLU A 257 -7.89 -8.42 4.80
N GLN A 258 -8.78 -9.22 4.22
CA GLN A 258 -8.93 -9.34 2.77
C GLN A 258 -9.97 -8.33 2.26
N PHE A 259 -9.87 -7.94 0.99
CA PHE A 259 -10.86 -7.08 0.35
C PHE A 259 -12.22 -7.78 0.27
N GLU A 260 -13.17 -7.33 1.09
CA GLU A 260 -14.55 -7.78 1.09
C GLU A 260 -15.49 -6.58 1.25
N SER A 261 -16.58 -6.56 0.48
CA SER A 261 -17.59 -5.51 0.60
C SER A 261 -18.24 -5.57 1.98
N ARG A 262 -18.04 -4.53 2.78
CA ARG A 262 -18.60 -4.42 4.12
C ARG A 262 -19.92 -3.66 4.10
N GLU A 263 -20.99 -4.37 3.73
CA GLU A 263 -22.36 -3.83 3.69
C GLU A 263 -22.68 -3.01 4.95
N GLN A 264 -22.44 -3.60 6.13
CA GLN A 264 -22.79 -2.96 7.39
C GLN A 264 -22.03 -1.65 7.63
N GLU A 265 -20.73 -1.61 7.35
CA GLU A 265 -19.91 -0.42 7.56
C GLU A 265 -20.28 0.69 6.58
N TRP A 266 -20.44 0.36 5.30
CA TRP A 266 -20.83 1.34 4.30
C TRP A 266 -22.22 1.93 4.60
N PHE A 267 -23.21 1.09 4.93
CA PHE A 267 -24.53 1.59 5.31
C PHE A 267 -24.55 2.29 6.67
N ALA A 268 -23.60 2.04 7.58
CA ALA A 268 -23.55 2.76 8.85
C ALA A 268 -23.30 4.26 8.65
N ALA A 269 -22.50 4.62 7.63
CA ALA A 269 -22.26 6.00 7.25
C ALA A 269 -23.40 6.62 6.43
N HIS A 270 -24.04 5.84 5.55
CA HIS A 270 -24.97 6.37 4.54
C HIS A 270 -26.45 6.20 4.86
N ALA A 271 -26.83 5.08 5.49
CA ALA A 271 -28.20 4.80 5.91
C ALA A 271 -28.18 3.91 7.17
N PRO A 272 -27.97 4.50 8.38
CA PRO A 272 -27.77 3.74 9.61
C PRO A 272 -28.90 2.75 9.93
N HIS A 273 -30.12 3.04 9.48
CA HIS A 273 -31.27 2.15 9.65
C HIS A 273 -31.12 0.84 8.86
N ILE A 274 -30.50 0.84 7.67
CA ILE A 274 -30.20 -0.37 6.88
C ILE A 274 -29.05 -1.16 7.52
N ALA A 275 -28.03 -0.47 8.04
CA ALA A 275 -26.89 -1.11 8.70
C ALA A 275 -27.30 -1.99 9.90
N ARG A 276 -28.32 -1.54 10.66
CA ARG A 276 -28.87 -2.25 11.82
C ARG A 276 -29.62 -3.53 11.46
N LEU A 277 -30.13 -3.65 10.23
CA LEU A 277 -30.78 -4.87 9.74
C LEU A 277 -29.77 -5.99 9.55
N LYS A 278 -30.22 -7.25 9.61
CA LYS A 278 -29.34 -8.44 9.50
C LYS A 278 -29.70 -9.31 8.30
N GLY A 279 -28.69 -9.96 7.71
CA GLY A 279 -28.87 -11.02 6.71
C GLY A 279 -29.80 -10.64 5.56
N ALA A 280 -30.85 -11.45 5.36
CA ALA A 280 -31.80 -11.28 4.26
C ALA A 280 -32.65 -9.99 4.36
N GLU A 281 -32.90 -9.49 5.57
CA GLU A 281 -33.64 -8.23 5.75
C GLU A 281 -32.85 -7.03 5.23
N ARG A 282 -31.55 -6.98 5.54
CA ARG A 282 -30.66 -5.96 4.99
C ARG A 282 -30.65 -6.01 3.46
N LYS A 283 -30.48 -7.20 2.87
CA LYS A 283 -30.47 -7.37 1.41
C LYS A 283 -31.75 -6.88 0.75
N ARG A 284 -32.92 -7.17 1.34
CA ARG A 284 -34.21 -6.65 0.85
C ARG A 284 -34.31 -5.13 0.95
N ALA A 285 -33.85 -4.55 2.06
CA ALA A 285 -33.85 -3.09 2.24
C ALA A 285 -32.90 -2.39 1.25
N ILE A 286 -31.73 -2.97 0.98
CA ILE A 286 -30.79 -2.48 -0.03
C ILE A 286 -31.44 -2.50 -1.41
N GLU A 287 -32.10 -3.60 -1.80
CA GLU A 287 -32.73 -3.67 -3.13
C GLU A 287 -33.93 -2.72 -3.26
N ALA A 288 -34.66 -2.47 -2.17
CA ALA A 288 -35.75 -1.48 -2.15
C ALA A 288 -35.27 -0.05 -2.44
N LEU A 289 -33.99 0.27 -2.17
CA LEU A 289 -33.41 1.57 -2.52
C LEU A 289 -33.47 1.86 -4.01
N ARG A 290 -33.54 0.83 -4.87
CA ARG A 290 -33.67 1.01 -6.31
C ARG A 290 -34.86 1.92 -6.70
N GLU A 291 -35.93 1.86 -5.91
CA GLU A 291 -37.13 2.68 -6.11
C GLU A 291 -37.21 3.84 -5.11
N SER A 292 -36.87 3.59 -3.83
CA SER A 292 -37.05 4.60 -2.77
C SER A 292 -35.94 5.66 -2.73
N ASP A 293 -34.71 5.30 -3.07
CA ASP A 293 -33.56 6.21 -3.18
C ASP A 293 -32.58 5.71 -4.26
N PRO A 294 -32.90 5.95 -5.54
CA PRO A 294 -32.11 5.45 -6.67
C PRO A 294 -30.67 5.99 -6.67
N ALA A 295 -30.43 7.15 -6.05
CA ALA A 295 -29.10 7.73 -5.94
C ALA A 295 -28.24 6.94 -4.96
N LEU A 296 -28.76 6.65 -3.76
CA LEU A 296 -28.05 5.82 -2.78
C LEU A 296 -27.82 4.39 -3.30
N TYR A 297 -28.80 3.81 -3.98
CA TYR A 297 -28.64 2.50 -4.61
C TYR A 297 -27.50 2.52 -5.65
N ARG A 298 -27.45 3.56 -6.50
CA ARG A 298 -26.38 3.70 -7.49
C ARG A 298 -25.00 3.79 -6.83
N ARG A 299 -24.86 4.60 -5.78
CA ARG A 299 -23.60 4.73 -5.02
C ARG A 299 -23.18 3.39 -4.40
N TRP A 300 -24.12 2.65 -3.81
CA TRP A 300 -23.87 1.30 -3.29
C TRP A 300 -23.40 0.35 -4.38
N LYS A 301 -24.04 0.34 -5.55
CA LYS A 301 -23.65 -0.52 -6.67
C LYS A 301 -22.26 -0.19 -7.22
N ILE A 302 -21.91 1.09 -7.26
CA ILE A 302 -20.54 1.54 -7.58
C ILE A 302 -19.57 0.98 -6.54
N TYR A 303 -19.77 1.28 -5.25
CA TYR A 303 -18.92 0.78 -4.16
C TYR A 303 -18.76 -0.75 -4.16
N GLU A 304 -19.85 -1.49 -4.36
CA GLU A 304 -19.83 -2.95 -4.43
C GLU A 304 -19.00 -3.44 -5.62
N ALA A 305 -19.16 -2.85 -6.80
CA ALA A 305 -18.40 -3.20 -7.99
C ALA A 305 -16.90 -2.88 -7.82
N LEU A 306 -16.56 -1.74 -7.20
CA LEU A 306 -15.19 -1.34 -6.90
C LEU A 306 -14.50 -2.35 -5.98
N ASN A 307 -15.14 -2.73 -4.87
CA ASN A 307 -14.58 -3.70 -3.94
C ASN A 307 -14.40 -5.09 -4.56
N GLN A 308 -15.34 -5.51 -5.42
CA GLN A 308 -15.21 -6.79 -6.13
C GLN A 308 -14.01 -6.81 -7.09
N ARG A 309 -13.68 -5.66 -7.68
CA ARG A 309 -12.55 -5.49 -8.61
C ARG A 309 -11.24 -5.15 -7.93
N MET A 310 -11.21 -4.88 -6.63
CA MET A 310 -9.99 -4.52 -5.91
C MET A 310 -8.90 -5.59 -6.01
N GLY A 311 -9.28 -6.86 -5.88
CA GLY A 311 -8.34 -7.97 -6.06
C GLY A 311 -7.77 -8.06 -7.47
N ASP A 312 -8.52 -7.62 -8.49
CA ASP A 312 -8.05 -7.57 -9.86
C ASP A 312 -7.16 -6.33 -10.09
N TYR A 313 -7.55 -5.16 -9.56
CA TYR A 313 -6.72 -3.96 -9.51
C TYR A 313 -5.35 -4.25 -8.91
N VAL A 314 -5.28 -4.86 -7.72
CA VAL A 314 -4.01 -5.16 -7.05
C VAL A 314 -3.09 -6.04 -7.91
N ARG A 315 -3.65 -6.97 -8.70
CA ARG A 315 -2.86 -7.84 -9.59
C ARG A 315 -2.50 -7.19 -10.93
N ALA A 316 -3.22 -6.16 -11.34
CA ALA A 316 -3.15 -5.57 -12.67
C ALA A 316 -2.43 -4.22 -12.69
N CYS A 317 -2.44 -3.48 -11.58
CA CYS A 317 -1.95 -2.11 -11.51
C CYS A 317 -0.42 -1.98 -11.64
N GLY A 318 0.31 -3.10 -11.63
CA GLY A 318 1.76 -3.11 -11.74
C GLY A 318 2.51 -2.67 -10.48
N ARG A 319 1.80 -2.29 -9.42
CA ARG A 319 2.40 -1.83 -8.15
C ARG A 319 2.70 -2.94 -7.15
N PHE A 320 1.89 -4.01 -7.14
CA PHE A 320 1.96 -5.03 -6.09
C PHE A 320 2.40 -6.39 -6.61
N THR A 321 3.22 -7.07 -5.84
CA THR A 321 3.67 -8.42 -6.12
C THR A 321 2.47 -9.38 -6.09
N ALA A 322 2.36 -10.18 -7.14
CA ALA A 322 1.27 -11.13 -7.27
C ALA A 322 1.33 -12.21 -6.18
N SER A 323 0.43 -12.13 -5.20
CA SER A 323 0.24 -13.17 -4.18
C SER A 323 -0.74 -14.26 -4.63
N GLY A 324 -0.55 -15.48 -4.11
CA GLY A 324 -1.47 -16.59 -4.35
C GLY A 324 -2.79 -16.39 -3.59
N GLY A 325 -3.92 -16.30 -4.29
CA GLY A 325 -5.25 -16.19 -3.70
C GLY A 325 -5.81 -14.76 -3.63
N LYS A 326 -6.62 -14.47 -2.59
CA LYS A 326 -7.09 -13.10 -2.30
C LYS A 326 -5.98 -12.36 -1.54
N PRO A 327 -5.48 -11.22 -2.04
CA PRO A 327 -4.41 -10.49 -1.36
C PRO A 327 -4.88 -10.01 0.01
N ASN A 328 -4.03 -10.19 1.02
CA ASN A 328 -4.23 -9.62 2.35
C ASN A 328 -3.62 -8.22 2.38
N THR A 329 -4.33 -7.28 2.99
CA THR A 329 -3.95 -5.87 3.02
C THR A 329 -2.60 -5.62 3.68
N TYR A 330 -2.22 -6.36 4.73
CA TYR A 330 -0.89 -6.17 5.36
C TYR A 330 0.29 -6.41 4.41
N LEU A 331 0.13 -7.29 3.40
CA LEU A 331 1.17 -7.53 2.39
C LEU A 331 1.34 -6.30 1.51
N LEU A 332 0.22 -5.71 1.09
CA LEU A 332 0.21 -4.53 0.22
C LEU A 332 0.75 -3.30 0.94
N PHE A 333 0.46 -3.15 2.23
CA PHE A 333 1.06 -2.10 3.05
C PHE A 333 2.56 -2.32 3.31
N ALA A 334 3.01 -3.57 3.41
CA ALA A 334 4.43 -3.87 3.55
C ALA A 334 5.22 -3.49 2.29
N GLU A 335 4.70 -3.86 1.13
CA GLU A 335 5.26 -3.46 -0.17
C GLU A 335 5.20 -1.94 -0.37
N THR A 336 4.04 -1.33 -0.10
CA THR A 336 3.89 0.14 -0.12
C THR A 336 4.91 0.86 0.76
N ALA A 337 5.18 0.34 1.95
CA ALA A 337 6.17 0.92 2.84
C ALA A 337 7.57 0.82 2.23
N ALA A 338 7.93 -0.35 1.68
CA ALA A 338 9.22 -0.58 1.02
C ALA A 338 9.44 0.39 -0.16
N ASP A 339 8.46 0.48 -1.07
CA ASP A 339 8.50 1.31 -2.29
C ASP A 339 8.63 2.81 -2.02
N MET A 340 8.32 3.25 -0.79
CA MET A 340 8.32 4.65 -0.41
C MET A 340 9.54 5.06 0.41
N LEU A 341 10.43 4.12 0.73
CA LEU A 341 11.67 4.43 1.43
C LEU A 341 12.67 5.07 0.48
N ARG A 342 13.40 6.06 1.00
CA ARG A 342 14.57 6.59 0.29
C ARG A 342 15.62 5.49 0.15
N GLU A 343 16.17 5.33 -1.04
CA GLU A 343 17.25 4.37 -1.32
C GLU A 343 18.51 4.66 -0.49
N ASP A 344 19.28 3.60 -0.20
CA ASP A 344 20.62 3.74 0.36
C ASP A 344 21.57 4.26 -0.73
N LEU A 345 22.06 5.50 -0.59
CA LEU A 345 23.03 6.05 -1.55
C LEU A 345 24.38 5.34 -1.41
N PRO A 346 25.07 5.01 -2.53
CA PRO A 346 26.41 4.43 -2.48
C PRO A 346 27.40 5.30 -1.71
N ALA A 347 28.33 4.67 -0.99
CA ALA A 347 29.37 5.31 -0.17
C ALA A 347 30.28 6.31 -0.91
N ALA A 348 30.27 6.30 -2.25
CA ALA A 348 31.01 7.26 -3.08
C ALA A 348 30.41 8.69 -3.08
N THR A 349 29.18 8.84 -2.58
CA THR A 349 28.53 10.14 -2.41
C THR A 349 29.09 10.81 -1.15
N ARG A 350 29.56 12.07 -1.25
CA ARG A 350 30.28 12.80 -0.16
C ARG A 350 29.49 12.99 1.15
N VAL A 351 28.23 12.55 1.19
CA VAL A 351 27.40 12.50 2.39
C VAL A 351 26.81 11.09 2.45
N ALA A 352 27.30 10.26 3.38
CA ALA A 352 26.63 9.03 3.73
C ALA A 352 25.31 9.40 4.42
N GLN A 353 24.24 9.58 3.65
CA GLN A 353 22.89 9.60 4.19
C GLN A 353 22.44 8.16 4.26
N ALA A 354 22.17 7.67 5.48
CA ALA A 354 21.48 6.40 5.61
C ALA A 354 20.12 6.52 4.91
N GLY A 355 19.74 5.52 4.11
CA GLY A 355 18.45 5.44 3.45
C GLY A 355 17.30 5.36 4.44
N GLY A 356 16.09 5.39 3.88
CA GLY A 356 14.86 5.31 4.63
C GLY A 356 14.72 3.98 5.37
N ARG A 357 13.99 3.98 6.48
CA ARG A 357 13.65 2.75 7.24
C ARG A 357 12.17 2.64 7.50
N ALA A 358 11.63 1.43 7.50
CA ALA A 358 10.28 1.17 7.99
C ALA A 358 10.29 0.18 9.15
N GLY A 359 9.40 0.38 10.13
CA GLY A 359 9.09 -0.61 11.15
C GLY A 359 7.59 -0.88 11.14
N ILE A 360 7.19 -2.07 10.67
CA ILE A 360 5.78 -2.41 10.53
C ILE A 360 5.44 -3.74 11.19
N LEU A 361 4.26 -3.79 11.80
CA LEU A 361 3.72 -5.02 12.36
C LEU A 361 3.02 -5.81 11.25
N VAL A 362 3.49 -7.01 10.94
CA VAL A 362 2.90 -7.90 9.91
C VAL A 362 2.57 -9.28 10.49
N LYS A 363 1.97 -10.17 9.70
CA LYS A 363 1.78 -11.57 10.10
C LYS A 363 3.08 -12.31 9.82
N SER A 364 3.44 -13.27 10.66
CA SER A 364 4.63 -14.09 10.41
C SER A 364 4.55 -14.84 9.07
N ALA A 365 3.33 -15.11 8.60
CA ALA A 365 3.03 -15.65 7.28
C ALA A 365 3.72 -14.91 6.12
N LEU A 366 4.06 -13.62 6.27
CA LEU A 366 4.81 -12.87 5.25
C LEU A 366 6.09 -13.60 4.82
N ALA A 367 6.88 -14.06 5.79
CA ALA A 367 8.15 -14.73 5.54
C ALA A 367 8.06 -16.25 5.57
N LEU A 368 7.01 -16.82 6.20
CA LEU A 368 6.89 -18.26 6.46
C LEU A 368 6.00 -19.01 5.46
N ASP A 369 5.03 -18.34 4.83
CA ASP A 369 4.02 -19.02 4.00
C ASP A 369 4.31 -18.92 2.49
N LYS A 370 3.98 -19.98 1.76
CA LYS A 370 4.07 -20.02 0.29
C LYS A 370 3.28 -18.90 -0.40
N SER A 371 2.14 -18.48 0.14
CA SER A 371 1.26 -17.49 -0.50
C SER A 371 1.87 -16.09 -0.58
N ALA A 372 2.74 -15.73 0.38
CA ALA A 372 3.45 -14.45 0.46
C ALA A 372 4.89 -14.53 -0.02
N SER A 373 5.40 -15.73 -0.31
CA SER A 373 6.80 -15.97 -0.68
C SER A 373 7.32 -15.08 -1.80
N ALA A 374 6.53 -14.84 -2.85
CA ALA A 374 6.96 -13.96 -3.95
C ALA A 374 7.30 -12.54 -3.45
N LEU A 375 6.45 -11.95 -2.61
CA LEU A 375 6.72 -10.62 -2.05
C LEU A 375 7.94 -10.65 -1.13
N PHE A 376 8.01 -11.62 -0.22
CA PHE A 376 9.14 -11.71 0.69
C PHE A 376 10.47 -11.87 -0.05
N ASN A 377 10.49 -12.69 -1.10
CA ASN A 377 11.67 -12.90 -1.94
C ASN A 377 12.06 -11.62 -2.67
N ASN A 378 11.10 -10.89 -3.25
CA ASN A 378 11.38 -9.60 -3.88
C ASN A 378 12.02 -8.61 -2.89
N LEU A 379 11.48 -8.51 -1.66
CA LEU A 379 12.04 -7.64 -0.62
C LEU A 379 13.46 -8.07 -0.19
N VAL A 380 13.72 -9.37 -0.09
CA VAL A 380 15.06 -9.90 0.25
C VAL A 380 16.06 -9.68 -0.89
N GLU A 381 15.66 -9.94 -2.13
CA GLU A 381 16.50 -9.77 -3.32
C GLU A 381 16.84 -8.29 -3.58
N ALA A 382 15.91 -7.38 -3.28
CA ALA A 382 16.15 -5.93 -3.30
C ALA A 382 16.96 -5.43 -2.08
N GLY A 383 17.30 -6.30 -1.13
CA GLY A 383 18.04 -5.95 0.09
C GLY A 383 17.26 -5.10 1.10
N GLN A 384 15.95 -5.03 0.95
CA GLN A 384 15.08 -4.15 1.73
C GLN A 384 14.72 -4.74 3.09
N VAL A 385 14.83 -6.05 3.30
CA VAL A 385 14.61 -6.65 4.63
C VAL A 385 15.82 -6.35 5.52
N GLU A 386 15.63 -5.62 6.61
CA GLU A 386 16.69 -5.35 7.60
C GLU A 386 16.60 -6.32 8.78
N GLU A 387 15.42 -6.42 9.40
CA GLU A 387 15.16 -7.36 10.48
C GLU A 387 13.75 -7.99 10.39
N PHE A 388 13.61 -9.23 10.86
CA PHE A 388 12.34 -9.93 10.94
C PHE A 388 12.20 -10.69 12.27
N HIS A 389 11.34 -10.18 13.15
CA HIS A 389 11.18 -10.74 14.49
C HIS A 389 9.77 -11.24 14.71
N ASP A 390 9.58 -12.55 14.54
CA ASP A 390 8.29 -13.20 14.73
C ASP A 390 7.92 -13.33 16.22
N PHE A 391 6.65 -13.42 16.56
CA PHE A 391 6.18 -13.74 17.92
C PHE A 391 4.71 -14.17 17.93
N VAL A 392 4.34 -14.94 18.94
CA VAL A 392 2.94 -15.30 19.20
C VAL A 392 2.23 -14.23 20.05
N ASN A 393 0.95 -13.98 19.78
CA ASN A 393 0.13 -12.98 20.50
C ASN A 393 0.12 -13.22 22.02
N ALA A 394 0.06 -14.48 22.42
CA ALA A 394 0.13 -14.87 23.82
C ALA A 394 0.74 -16.27 24.01
N PHE A 395 1.71 -16.38 24.91
CA PHE A 395 2.17 -17.66 25.43
C PHE A 395 2.40 -17.55 26.93
N ARG A 396 1.60 -18.27 27.72
CA ARG A 396 1.67 -18.29 29.20
C ARG A 396 1.49 -16.91 29.88
N ARG A 397 1.05 -15.90 29.14
CA ARG A 397 0.75 -14.53 29.58
C ARG A 397 -0.55 -14.05 28.93
N ALA A 398 -1.07 -12.92 29.38
CA ALA A 398 -2.21 -12.27 28.74
C ALA A 398 -1.85 -11.87 27.29
N PRO A 399 -2.81 -11.96 26.34
CA PRO A 399 -2.59 -11.58 24.95
C PRO A 399 -2.26 -10.09 24.83
N MET A 400 -1.34 -9.75 23.93
CA MET A 400 -1.04 -8.36 23.57
C MET A 400 -2.23 -7.70 22.86
N PHE A 401 -2.89 -8.45 21.98
CA PHE A 401 -4.12 -8.04 21.30
C PHE A 401 -5.29 -8.89 21.83
N PRO A 402 -6.09 -8.38 22.79
CA PRO A 402 -7.14 -9.17 23.44
C PRO A 402 -8.24 -9.67 22.50
N ALA A 403 -8.47 -8.96 21.39
CA ALA A 403 -9.46 -9.32 20.37
C ALA A 403 -8.96 -10.37 19.37
N VAL A 404 -7.71 -10.82 19.49
CA VAL A 404 -7.08 -11.78 18.56
C VAL A 404 -6.77 -13.08 19.28
N ALA A 405 -6.85 -14.19 18.56
CA ALA A 405 -6.50 -15.51 19.10
C ALA A 405 -5.09 -15.51 19.71
N ALA A 406 -4.93 -16.20 20.84
CA ALA A 406 -3.65 -16.29 21.54
C ALA A 406 -2.54 -16.89 20.68
N VAL A 407 -2.89 -17.83 19.77
CA VAL A 407 -1.96 -18.56 18.91
C VAL A 407 -1.57 -17.83 17.63
N GLU A 408 -2.22 -16.70 17.32
CA GLU A 408 -1.90 -15.91 16.12
C GLU A 408 -0.44 -15.44 16.20
N ARG A 409 0.30 -15.57 15.09
CA ARG A 409 1.69 -15.13 15.01
C ARG A 409 1.84 -13.85 14.20
N PHE A 410 2.52 -12.90 14.80
CA PHE A 410 2.89 -11.62 14.22
C PHE A 410 4.39 -11.55 14.00
N ALA A 411 4.85 -10.57 13.24
CA ALA A 411 6.25 -10.23 13.16
C ALA A 411 6.44 -8.71 13.14
N LEU A 412 7.47 -8.25 13.82
CA LEU A 412 8.04 -6.93 13.54
C LEU A 412 8.93 -7.08 12.30
N LEU A 413 8.52 -6.45 11.21
CA LEU A 413 9.31 -6.35 9.99
C LEU A 413 9.97 -4.97 9.98
N ALA A 414 11.30 -4.96 10.01
CA ALA A 414 12.11 -3.78 9.75
C ALA A 414 12.58 -3.81 8.30
N LEU A 415 12.28 -2.74 7.57
CA LEU A 415 12.71 -2.52 6.20
C LEU A 415 13.71 -1.38 6.12
N ARG A 416 14.54 -1.41 5.09
CA ARG A 416 15.43 -0.34 4.66
C ARG A 416 15.17 0.00 3.19
N GLY A 417 15.68 1.14 2.72
CA GLY A 417 15.79 1.42 1.29
C GLY A 417 16.60 0.32 0.58
N GLU A 418 16.48 0.23 -0.74
CA GLU A 418 17.19 -0.81 -1.50
C GLU A 418 18.69 -0.81 -1.21
N ALA A 419 19.25 -2.01 -1.06
CA ALA A 419 20.64 -2.20 -0.69
C ALA A 419 21.26 -3.32 -1.51
N ALA A 420 22.58 -3.23 -1.75
CA ALA A 420 23.32 -4.22 -2.53
C ALA A 420 23.48 -5.59 -1.82
N THR A 421 23.00 -5.73 -0.58
CA THR A 421 23.07 -6.97 0.19
C THR A 421 21.67 -7.53 0.41
N SER A 422 21.53 -8.86 0.36
CA SER A 422 20.30 -9.55 0.78
C SER A 422 20.35 -10.02 2.24
N GLU A 423 21.42 -9.67 2.97
CA GLU A 423 21.60 -10.08 4.36
C GLU A 423 20.62 -9.37 5.30
N PHE A 424 19.92 -10.16 6.12
CA PHE A 424 19.01 -9.67 7.14
C PHE A 424 19.07 -10.52 8.41
N ARG A 425 18.57 -9.94 9.50
CA ARG A 425 18.57 -10.58 10.82
C ARG A 425 17.17 -11.07 11.17
N ALA A 426 17.03 -12.28 11.68
CA ALA A 426 15.72 -12.77 12.09
C ALA A 426 15.73 -13.59 13.37
N THR A 427 14.63 -13.49 14.11
CA THR A 427 14.29 -14.40 15.20
C THR A 427 12.93 -15.02 14.92
N VAL A 428 12.83 -16.33 15.09
CA VAL A 428 11.61 -17.10 14.86
C VAL A 428 11.25 -17.94 16.08
N MET A 429 9.99 -18.38 16.13
CA MET A 429 9.43 -19.20 17.22
C MET A 429 9.43 -18.51 18.59
N ASN A 430 9.37 -17.17 18.64
CA ASN A 430 9.35 -16.46 19.91
C ASN A 430 7.98 -16.56 20.61
N ALA A 431 7.99 -16.65 21.94
CA ALA A 431 6.81 -16.78 22.80
C ALA A 431 6.11 -15.45 23.12
N GLY A 432 6.62 -14.33 22.61
CA GLY A 432 6.07 -12.99 22.79
C GLY A 432 7.08 -11.92 22.40
N VAL A 433 6.68 -10.65 22.50
CA VAL A 433 7.50 -9.50 22.06
C VAL A 433 8.79 -9.37 22.86
N ASP A 434 8.75 -9.58 24.19
CA ASP A 434 9.96 -9.51 25.02
C ASP A 434 11.04 -10.46 24.52
N GLU A 435 10.63 -11.67 24.14
CA GLU A 435 11.55 -12.66 23.58
C GLU A 435 11.99 -12.26 22.17
N ALA A 436 11.08 -11.81 21.32
CA ALA A 436 11.43 -11.38 19.97
C ALA A 436 12.49 -10.26 19.93
N VAL A 437 12.50 -9.38 20.94
CA VAL A 437 13.47 -8.27 21.06
C VAL A 437 14.77 -8.70 21.74
N SER A 438 14.72 -9.65 22.68
CA SER A 438 15.90 -10.04 23.48
C SER A 438 16.63 -11.27 22.94
N HIS A 439 15.95 -12.10 22.16
CA HIS A 439 16.53 -13.30 21.57
C HIS A 439 17.57 -12.91 20.52
N ALA A 440 18.76 -13.51 20.61
CA ALA A 440 19.83 -13.25 19.66
C ALA A 440 19.38 -13.63 18.24
N PRO A 441 19.36 -12.68 17.28
CA PRO A 441 18.94 -12.98 15.93
C PRO A 441 19.98 -13.80 15.18
N GLN A 442 19.47 -14.62 14.26
CA GLN A 442 20.26 -15.35 13.28
C GLN A 442 20.34 -14.53 11.99
N VAL A 443 21.39 -14.76 11.20
CA VAL A 443 21.62 -14.06 9.94
C VAL A 443 21.16 -14.95 8.79
N PHE A 444 20.41 -14.35 7.85
CA PHE A 444 19.89 -15.00 6.66
C PHE A 444 20.22 -14.13 5.44
N ASP A 445 20.31 -14.76 4.28
CA ASP A 445 20.41 -14.11 2.98
C ASP A 445 19.64 -14.94 1.94
N ALA A 446 19.58 -14.47 0.69
CA ALA A 446 18.89 -15.17 -0.38
C ALA A 446 19.45 -16.59 -0.65
N GLU A 447 20.74 -16.83 -0.42
CA GLU A 447 21.39 -18.13 -0.61
C GLU A 447 20.94 -19.11 0.48
N VAL A 448 21.00 -18.69 1.74
CA VAL A 448 20.53 -19.44 2.91
C VAL A 448 19.06 -19.84 2.74
N LEU A 449 18.19 -18.92 2.31
CA LEU A 449 16.79 -19.22 2.05
C LEU A 449 16.61 -20.22 0.91
N THR A 450 17.43 -20.13 -0.15
CA THR A 450 17.43 -21.07 -1.27
C THR A 450 17.86 -22.47 -0.85
N VAL A 451 18.88 -22.60 0.01
CA VAL A 451 19.32 -23.90 0.53
C VAL A 451 18.23 -24.54 1.39
N LEU A 452 17.61 -23.77 2.28
CA LEU A 452 16.66 -24.28 3.27
C LEU A 452 15.26 -24.52 2.69
N SER A 453 14.85 -23.74 1.70
CA SER A 453 13.51 -23.79 1.11
C SER A 453 13.56 -23.48 -0.39
N PRO A 454 14.17 -24.32 -1.23
CA PRO A 454 14.48 -23.98 -2.63
C PRO A 454 13.27 -23.65 -3.51
N LYS A 455 12.07 -24.17 -3.19
CA LYS A 455 10.84 -23.86 -3.95
C LYS A 455 10.20 -22.53 -3.61
N THR A 456 10.29 -22.10 -2.35
CA THR A 456 9.53 -20.95 -1.83
C THR A 456 10.43 -19.84 -1.31
N ARG A 457 11.69 -20.15 -0.99
CA ARG A 457 12.67 -19.28 -0.30
C ARG A 457 12.08 -18.63 0.97
N THR A 458 11.19 -19.35 1.65
CA THR A 458 10.59 -18.91 2.91
C THR A 458 11.56 -19.12 4.07
N LEU A 459 11.41 -18.28 5.10
CA LEU A 459 12.14 -18.40 6.35
C LEU A 459 11.74 -19.70 7.06
N THR A 460 12.71 -20.39 7.65
CA THR A 460 12.49 -21.64 8.38
C THR A 460 12.39 -21.40 9.88
N SER A 461 11.67 -22.27 10.59
CA SER A 461 11.37 -22.11 12.02
C SER A 461 12.47 -22.65 12.94
N PHE A 462 13.75 -22.43 12.61
CA PHE A 462 14.88 -22.81 13.47
C PHE A 462 15.13 -21.74 14.53
N ARG A 463 15.00 -22.12 15.79
CA ARG A 463 15.07 -21.16 16.90
C ARG A 463 16.51 -20.85 17.28
N ARG A 464 17.39 -21.85 17.19
CA ARG A 464 18.79 -21.72 17.63
C ARG A 464 19.77 -21.74 16.47
N PRO A 465 20.90 -20.99 16.56
CA PRO A 465 21.94 -21.03 15.54
C PRO A 465 22.48 -22.43 15.23
N GLU A 466 22.54 -23.32 16.24
CA GLU A 466 23.00 -24.69 16.05
C GLU A 466 22.01 -25.53 15.21
N GLU A 467 20.70 -25.30 15.38
CA GLU A 467 19.67 -25.96 14.60
C GLU A 467 19.75 -25.56 13.13
N LEU A 468 19.91 -24.25 12.87
CA LEU A 468 20.10 -23.70 11.54
C LEU A 468 21.37 -24.23 10.87
N ALA A 469 22.49 -24.28 11.60
CA ALA A 469 23.75 -24.80 11.08
C ALA A 469 23.64 -26.29 10.68
N ILE A 470 23.00 -27.12 11.51
CA ILE A 470 22.75 -28.53 11.20
C ILE A 470 21.85 -28.64 9.95
N ALA A 471 20.78 -27.85 9.86
CA ALA A 471 19.88 -27.86 8.71
C ALA A 471 20.59 -27.47 7.41
N LEU A 472 21.40 -26.41 7.43
CA LEU A 472 22.20 -25.98 6.28
C LEU A 472 23.17 -27.07 5.83
N GLU A 473 23.86 -27.72 6.75
CA GLU A 473 24.78 -28.82 6.43
C GLU A 473 24.04 -30.00 5.77
N LEU A 474 22.87 -30.36 6.29
CA LEU A 474 22.05 -31.44 5.73
C LEU A 474 21.54 -31.09 4.33
N HIS A 475 20.97 -29.91 4.13
CA HIS A 475 20.40 -29.49 2.85
C HIS A 475 21.45 -29.22 1.76
N ARG A 476 22.68 -28.84 2.14
CA ARG A 476 23.81 -28.74 1.20
C ARG A 476 24.32 -30.11 0.74
N ARG A 477 24.29 -31.11 1.62
CA ARG A 477 24.71 -32.48 1.30
C ARG A 477 23.64 -33.26 0.55
N TRP A 478 22.37 -33.03 0.88
CA TRP A 478 21.24 -33.79 0.38
C TRP A 478 20.17 -32.83 -0.17
N PRO A 479 20.03 -32.71 -1.50
CA PRO A 479 19.06 -31.81 -2.10
C PRO A 479 17.63 -32.23 -1.75
N ILE A 480 16.66 -31.31 -1.71
CA ILE A 480 15.28 -31.67 -1.37
C ILE A 480 14.73 -32.76 -2.30
N LEU A 481 13.71 -33.48 -1.83
CA LEU A 481 12.99 -34.42 -2.66
C LEU A 481 12.10 -33.65 -3.65
N ASP A 482 12.65 -33.33 -4.82
CA ASP A 482 11.94 -32.64 -5.90
C ASP A 482 11.99 -33.45 -7.20
N PHE A 483 10.81 -33.71 -7.77
CA PHE A 483 10.64 -34.44 -9.03
C PHE A 483 10.18 -33.54 -10.17
N GLU A 484 9.95 -32.24 -9.92
CA GLU A 484 9.28 -31.34 -10.87
C GLU A 484 10.26 -30.46 -11.67
N GLN A 485 11.50 -30.27 -11.20
CA GLN A 485 12.51 -29.48 -11.92
C GLN A 485 13.72 -30.34 -12.28
N GLY A 486 13.93 -30.56 -13.59
CA GLY A 486 15.19 -31.07 -14.14
C GLY A 486 15.28 -32.58 -14.38
N GLY A 487 14.31 -33.39 -13.95
CA GLY A 487 14.25 -34.83 -14.27
C GLY A 487 15.36 -35.70 -13.66
N GLU A 488 16.30 -35.11 -12.91
CA GLU A 488 17.25 -35.86 -12.10
C GLU A 488 16.57 -36.37 -10.84
N ASN A 489 16.75 -37.66 -10.55
CA ASN A 489 16.25 -38.32 -9.36
C ASN A 489 17.44 -38.63 -8.44
N PRO A 490 18.00 -37.62 -7.74
CA PRO A 490 19.20 -37.81 -6.91
C PRO A 490 18.97 -38.79 -5.76
N TRP A 491 17.72 -39.09 -5.45
CA TRP A 491 17.31 -40.00 -4.39
C TRP A 491 17.00 -41.43 -4.87
N GLY A 492 16.96 -41.67 -6.19
CA GLY A 492 16.58 -42.95 -6.77
C GLY A 492 15.17 -43.42 -6.42
N LEU A 493 14.25 -42.50 -6.06
CA LEU A 493 12.87 -42.84 -5.67
C LEU A 493 11.95 -42.98 -6.89
N GLY A 494 11.10 -44.01 -6.90
CA GLY A 494 10.04 -44.16 -7.88
C GLY A 494 8.67 -44.00 -7.23
N TYR A 495 7.76 -43.26 -7.88
CA TYR A 495 6.36 -43.25 -7.47
C TYR A 495 5.69 -44.54 -7.93
N CYS A 496 5.00 -45.21 -7.01
CA CYS A 496 4.15 -46.36 -7.33
C CYS A 496 2.70 -45.96 -7.06
N THR A 497 1.84 -46.05 -8.09
CA THR A 497 0.41 -45.80 -7.93
C THR A 497 -0.22 -46.98 -7.19
N LEU A 498 -0.47 -46.82 -5.89
CA LEU A 498 -1.00 -47.91 -5.06
C LEU A 498 -2.50 -48.18 -5.32
N PHE A 499 -3.26 -47.13 -5.63
CA PHE A 499 -4.69 -47.25 -5.92
C PHE A 499 -5.07 -46.29 -7.06
N HIS A 500 -5.75 -46.82 -8.06
CA HIS A 500 -6.50 -45.97 -8.99
C HIS A 500 -7.85 -45.69 -8.34
N SER A 501 -8.16 -44.42 -8.08
CA SER A 501 -9.51 -44.02 -7.71
C SER A 501 -10.39 -44.18 -8.95
N SER A 502 -11.20 -45.24 -8.98
CA SER A 502 -12.22 -45.49 -10.00
C SER A 502 -13.41 -44.56 -9.88
#